data_AF-A0A820ED63-F1
#
_entry.id   AF-A0A820ED63-F1
#
_cell.length_a   1.000
_cell.length_b   1.000
_cell.length_c   1.000
_cell.angle_alpha   90.00
_cell.angle_beta   90.00
_cell.angle_gamma   90.00
#
_symmetry.space_group_name_H-M   'P 1'
#
loop_
_entity.id
_entity.type
_entity.pdbx_description
1 polymer ?
#
loop_
_entity_poly.entity_id
_entity_poly.type
_entity_poly.pdbx_seq_one_letter_code
_entity_poly.pdbx_strand_id
1 'polypeptide(L)'
;IREIRIRSLSHWPHFIPNSQSMISAGWFSCNVNDRVICIYCNTICHEWTNNDDPAEVHTRLAPQCPFVLSMPSVNNSPKIINDRLEEKFQPSHPGMAEIARREQTFSNANWTENSPSIESLVRAGFFVAGIKNSVTCF
;
A
#
# COMPACT_ATOMS: atom_id res chain seq x y z
N ILE A 1 1.14 -11.66 -6.88
CA ILE A 1 1.59 -10.32 -6.42
C ILE A 1 2.49 -9.62 -7.44
N ARG A 2 3.61 -10.21 -7.88
CA ARG A 2 4.54 -9.57 -8.85
C ARG A 2 3.86 -9.10 -10.15
N GLU A 3 3.03 -9.94 -10.76
CA GLU A 3 2.28 -9.60 -11.98
C GLU A 3 1.34 -8.39 -11.80
N ILE A 4 0.65 -8.32 -10.66
CA ILE A 4 -0.23 -7.18 -10.32
C ILE A 4 0.60 -5.91 -10.15
N ARG A 5 1.78 -6.02 -9.52
CA ARG A 5 2.71 -4.90 -9.35
C ARG A 5 3.16 -4.33 -10.69
N ILE A 6 3.54 -5.21 -11.62
CA ILE A 6 3.91 -4.83 -12.99
C ILE A 6 2.78 -4.03 -13.65
N ARG A 7 1.55 -4.56 -13.60
CA ARG A 7 0.38 -3.88 -14.20
C ARG A 7 0.13 -2.50 -13.57
N SER A 8 0.27 -2.38 -12.24
CA SER A 8 0.05 -1.11 -11.54
C SER A 8 0.99 0.01 -12.01
N LEU A 9 2.21 -0.33 -12.44
CA LEU A 9 3.24 0.64 -12.84
C LEU A 9 3.36 0.79 -14.37
N SER A 10 2.38 0.31 -15.13
CA SER A 10 2.36 0.40 -16.60
C SER A 10 2.35 1.84 -17.14
N HIS A 11 1.76 2.78 -16.40
CA HIS A 11 1.66 4.20 -16.76
C HIS A 11 2.53 5.11 -15.86
N TRP A 12 3.62 4.56 -15.31
CA TRP A 12 4.53 5.33 -14.47
C TRP A 12 5.08 6.56 -15.23
N PRO A 13 4.99 7.78 -14.65
CA PRO A 13 5.23 9.00 -15.41
C PRO A 13 6.71 9.35 -15.58
N HIS A 14 7.62 8.70 -14.83
CA HIS A 14 9.03 9.05 -14.82
C HIS A 14 9.89 8.10 -15.64
N PHE A 15 10.88 8.66 -16.33
CA PHE A 15 11.94 7.87 -16.96
C PHE A 15 12.96 7.39 -15.92
N ILE A 16 13.26 8.22 -14.91
CA ILE A 16 14.12 7.91 -13.77
C ILE A 16 13.45 8.44 -12.49
N PRO A 17 13.25 7.61 -11.45
CA PRO A 17 13.38 6.15 -11.48
C PRO A 17 12.39 5.53 -12.49
N ASN A 18 12.79 4.47 -13.18
CA ASN A 18 11.91 3.79 -14.14
C ASN A 18 10.95 2.81 -13.44
N SER A 19 9.87 2.42 -14.12
CA SER A 19 8.87 1.49 -13.59
C SER A 19 9.49 0.16 -13.12
N GLN A 20 10.51 -0.35 -13.79
CA GLN A 20 11.17 -1.61 -13.43
C GLN A 20 11.89 -1.53 -12.07
N SER A 21 12.54 -0.39 -11.79
CA SER A 21 13.19 -0.12 -10.50
C SER A 21 12.15 0.00 -9.37
N MET A 22 11.03 0.68 -9.63
CA MET A 22 9.89 0.77 -8.71
C MET A 22 9.31 -0.61 -8.37
N ILE A 23 9.08 -1.46 -9.38
CA ILE A 23 8.58 -2.83 -9.22
C ILE A 23 9.54 -3.67 -8.37
N SER A 24 10.85 -3.54 -8.63
CA SER A 24 11.90 -4.27 -7.93
C SER A 24 12.00 -3.85 -6.46
N ALA A 25 11.80 -2.57 -6.17
CA ALA A 25 11.77 -2.02 -4.82
C ALA A 25 10.45 -2.28 -4.06
N GLY A 26 9.45 -2.92 -4.67
CA GLY A 26 8.24 -3.35 -3.95
C GLY A 26 7.04 -2.40 -4.07
N TRP A 27 7.18 -1.32 -4.83
CA TRP A 27 6.17 -0.27 -4.96
C TRP A 27 5.02 -0.68 -5.90
N PHE A 28 3.81 -0.23 -5.56
CA PHE A 28 2.61 -0.27 -6.40
C PHE A 28 2.17 1.16 -6.69
N SER A 29 1.66 1.44 -7.88
CA SER A 29 1.05 2.74 -8.18
C SER A 29 -0.25 2.94 -7.41
N CYS A 30 -0.48 4.16 -6.91
CA CYS A 30 -1.77 4.59 -6.40
C CYS A 30 -2.70 5.13 -7.51
N ASN A 31 -2.27 5.08 -8.78
CA ASN A 31 -2.96 5.67 -9.94
C ASN A 31 -3.23 7.18 -9.79
N VAL A 32 -2.39 7.90 -9.03
CA VAL A 32 -2.45 9.35 -8.83
C VAL A 32 -1.05 9.91 -8.97
N ASN A 33 -0.78 10.66 -10.05
CA ASN A 33 0.53 11.22 -10.37
C ASN A 33 1.65 10.16 -10.26
N ASP A 34 2.69 10.45 -9.48
CA ASP A 34 3.82 9.56 -9.19
C ASP A 34 3.71 8.92 -7.79
N ARG A 35 2.52 8.92 -7.19
CA ARG A 35 2.31 8.34 -5.87
C ARG A 35 2.34 6.81 -5.95
N VAL A 36 3.13 6.23 -5.06
CA VAL A 36 3.24 4.78 -4.88
C VAL A 36 3.04 4.35 -3.43
N ILE A 37 2.68 3.08 -3.25
CA ILE A 37 2.47 2.44 -1.96
C ILE A 37 3.19 1.08 -1.89
N CYS A 38 3.71 0.72 -0.72
CA CYS A 38 4.14 -0.64 -0.44
C CYS A 38 3.05 -1.38 0.35
N ILE A 39 2.51 -2.46 -0.21
CA ILE A 39 1.42 -3.24 0.43
C ILE A 39 1.84 -4.03 1.68
N TYR A 40 3.15 -4.13 1.96
CA TYR A 40 3.67 -4.87 3.11
C TYR A 40 3.84 -3.98 4.35
N CYS A 41 3.99 -2.67 4.16
CA CYS A 41 4.22 -1.71 5.25
C CYS A 41 3.35 -0.46 5.18
N ASN A 42 2.48 -0.36 4.16
CA ASN A 42 1.58 0.77 3.89
C ASN A 42 2.26 2.14 3.74
N THR A 43 3.58 2.18 3.56
CA THR A 43 4.30 3.42 3.29
C THR A 43 3.89 3.94 1.92
N ILE A 44 3.57 5.23 1.85
CA ILE A 44 3.23 5.96 0.63
C ILE A 44 4.37 6.95 0.34
N CYS A 45 4.77 7.07 -0.93
CA CYS A 45 5.79 8.00 -1.38
C CYS A 45 5.37 8.66 -2.69
N HIS A 46 5.74 9.92 -2.90
CA HIS A 46 5.47 10.75 -4.08
C HIS A 46 6.58 11.80 -4.23
N GLU A 47 6.53 12.62 -5.28
CA GLU A 47 7.56 13.63 -5.59
C GLU A 47 8.94 13.00 -5.88
N TRP A 48 8.94 11.98 -6.73
CA TRP A 48 10.16 11.28 -7.14
C TRP A 48 11.04 12.16 -8.03
N THR A 49 12.34 12.13 -7.75
CA THR A 49 13.37 12.85 -8.49
C THR A 49 14.33 11.89 -9.17
N ASN A 50 15.08 12.38 -10.15
CA ASN A 50 16.10 11.59 -10.86
C ASN A 50 17.24 11.08 -9.95
N ASN A 51 17.36 11.61 -8.73
CA ASN A 51 18.39 11.22 -7.75
C ASN A 51 17.89 10.14 -6.78
N ASP A 52 16.60 9.78 -6.82
CA ASP A 52 16.03 8.82 -5.88
C ASP A 52 16.23 7.37 -6.36
N ASP A 53 16.87 6.56 -5.54
CA ASP A 53 16.85 5.10 -5.68
C ASP A 53 15.62 4.51 -4.97
N PRO A 54 14.70 3.83 -5.68
CA PRO A 54 13.47 3.33 -5.06
C PRO A 54 13.67 2.35 -3.91
N ALA A 55 14.74 1.55 -3.91
CA ALA A 55 15.03 0.59 -2.86
C ALA A 55 15.64 1.27 -1.63
N GLU A 56 16.53 2.24 -1.82
CA GLU A 56 17.07 3.08 -0.74
C GLU A 56 15.97 3.93 -0.10
N VAL A 57 15.10 4.56 -0.89
CA VAL A 57 13.94 5.30 -0.38
C VAL A 57 13.04 4.38 0.45
N HIS A 58 12.73 3.18 -0.03
CA HIS A 58 11.92 2.22 0.73
C HIS A 58 12.60 1.79 2.03
N THR A 59 13.90 1.50 1.99
CA THR A 59 14.70 1.11 3.16
C THR A 59 14.77 2.24 4.19
N ARG A 60 14.92 3.48 3.74
CA ARG A 60 14.97 4.66 4.60
C ARG A 60 13.63 4.96 5.26
N LEU A 61 12.53 4.90 4.51
CA LEU A 61 11.19 5.21 5.01
C LEU A 61 10.60 4.09 5.87
N ALA A 62 10.90 2.83 5.54
CA ALA A 62 10.35 1.66 6.23
C ALA A 62 11.40 0.55 6.42
N PRO A 63 12.44 0.77 7.25
CA PRO A 63 13.54 -0.18 7.43
C PRO A 63 13.11 -1.53 8.01
N GLN A 64 11.93 -1.58 8.62
CA GLN A 64 11.34 -2.78 9.22
C GLN A 64 10.23 -3.39 8.35
N CYS A 65 10.09 -2.94 7.09
CA CYS A 65 9.13 -3.50 6.16
C CYS A 65 9.49 -4.96 5.85
N PRO A 66 8.55 -5.92 5.93
CA PRO A 66 8.83 -7.32 5.58
C PRO A 66 9.43 -7.49 4.19
N PHE A 67 9.01 -6.67 3.22
CA PHE A 67 9.59 -6.67 1.88
C PHE A 67 11.05 -6.20 1.89
N VAL A 68 11.35 -5.08 2.56
CA VAL A 68 12.72 -4.55 2.68
C VAL A 68 13.64 -5.55 3.35
N LEU A 69 13.20 -6.16 4.45
CA LEU A 69 13.96 -7.18 5.19
C LEU A 69 14.19 -8.45 4.37
N SER A 70 13.37 -8.72 3.37
CA SER A 70 13.53 -9.84 2.44
C SER A 70 14.41 -9.51 1.21
N MET A 71 14.74 -8.24 0.98
CA MET A 71 15.61 -7.86 -0.13
C MET A 71 17.05 -8.29 0.18
N PRO A 72 17.83 -8.76 -0.82
CA PRO A 72 19.25 -9.01 -0.63
C PRO A 72 19.93 -7.70 -0.19
N SER A 73 20.41 -7.65 1.05
CA SER A 73 21.09 -6.48 1.59
C SER A 73 22.34 -6.19 0.75
N VAL A 74 22.47 -4.97 0.23
CA VAL A 74 23.72 -4.53 -0.43
C VAL A 74 24.87 -4.47 0.60
N ASN A 75 24.56 -4.43 1.91
CA ASN A 75 25.53 -4.46 2.99
C ASN A 75 25.07 -5.43 4.11
N ASN A 76 25.79 -6.54 4.26
CA ASN A 76 25.53 -7.58 5.26
C ASN A 76 25.58 -7.05 6.71
N SER A 77 24.46 -7.16 7.43
CA SER A 77 24.42 -7.80 8.75
C SER A 77 22.97 -8.19 9.09
N PRO A 78 22.69 -9.45 9.45
CA PRO A 78 21.36 -9.87 9.86
C PRO A 78 21.09 -9.27 11.25
N LYS A 79 20.20 -8.27 11.33
CA LYS A 79 19.60 -7.92 12.60
C LYS A 79 18.62 -9.04 12.94
N ILE A 80 19.01 -9.93 13.85
CA ILE A 80 18.09 -10.86 14.50
C ILE A 80 17.03 -9.99 15.19
N ILE A 81 15.83 -9.94 14.63
CA ILE A 81 14.69 -9.28 15.27
C ILE A 81 13.97 -10.36 16.07
N ASN A 82 14.23 -10.40 17.37
CA ASN A 82 13.45 -11.16 18.33
C ASN A 82 11.96 -10.76 18.25
N ASP A 83 11.08 -11.73 18.02
CA ASP A 83 9.74 -11.92 18.62
C ASP A 83 8.77 -10.72 18.78
N ARG A 84 8.73 -9.76 17.84
CA ARG A 84 7.64 -8.74 17.83
C ARG A 84 7.04 -8.45 16.46
N LEU A 85 6.94 -9.45 15.59
CA LEU A 85 6.18 -9.30 14.35
C LEU A 85 4.68 -9.11 14.61
N GLU A 86 4.14 -9.53 15.76
CA GLU A 86 2.70 -9.42 16.05
C GLU A 86 2.24 -7.99 16.41
N GLU A 87 3.11 -7.11 16.89
CA GLU A 87 2.71 -5.73 17.26
C GLU A 87 2.52 -4.81 16.03
N LYS A 88 3.02 -5.19 14.84
CA LYS A 88 3.01 -4.33 13.63
C LYS A 88 1.91 -4.61 12.61
N PHE A 89 1.13 -5.68 12.80
CA PHE A 89 0.00 -6.03 11.91
C PHE A 89 -1.36 -5.75 12.54
N GLN A 90 -1.42 -4.86 13.53
CA GLN A 90 -2.72 -4.42 14.03
C GLN A 90 -3.39 -3.56 12.96
N PRO A 91 -4.64 -3.89 12.58
CA PRO A 91 -5.40 -3.05 11.65
C PRO A 91 -5.47 -1.62 12.17
N SER A 92 -5.45 -0.63 11.29
CA SER A 92 -5.51 0.79 11.72
C SER A 92 -6.86 1.14 12.35
N HIS A 93 -7.88 0.33 12.07
CA HIS A 93 -9.23 0.38 12.58
C HIS A 93 -9.70 -1.04 12.95
N PRO A 94 -9.20 -1.64 14.05
CA PRO A 94 -9.55 -3.02 14.44
C PRO A 94 -11.05 -3.25 14.60
N GLY A 95 -11.80 -2.22 14.98
CA GLY A 95 -13.27 -2.25 15.08
C GLY A 95 -14.00 -2.43 13.75
N MET A 96 -13.30 -2.33 12.61
CA MET A 96 -13.84 -2.54 11.27
C MET A 96 -13.39 -3.87 10.66
N ALA A 97 -12.80 -4.78 11.45
CA ALA A 97 -12.42 -6.12 11.01
C ALA A 97 -13.62 -6.98 10.57
N GLU A 98 -14.80 -6.74 11.15
CA GLU A 98 -16.03 -7.45 10.80
C GLU A 98 -16.66 -6.91 9.51
N ILE A 99 -16.99 -7.82 8.59
CA ILE A 99 -17.69 -7.52 7.32
C ILE A 99 -18.97 -6.74 7.57
N ALA A 100 -19.82 -7.20 8.49
CA ALA A 100 -21.10 -6.56 8.80
C ALA A 100 -20.94 -5.11 9.26
N ARG A 101 -19.87 -4.79 10.00
CA ARG A 101 -19.58 -3.42 10.42
C ARG A 101 -19.18 -2.55 9.24
N ARG A 102 -18.37 -3.08 8.31
CA ARG A 102 -18.02 -2.38 7.06
C ARG A 102 -19.26 -2.13 6.21
N GLU A 103 -20.14 -3.10 6.02
CA GLU A 103 -21.40 -2.96 5.27
C GLU A 103 -22.27 -1.82 5.82
N GLN A 104 -22.43 -1.73 7.14
CA GLN A 104 -23.20 -0.67 7.78
C GLN A 104 -22.72 0.74 7.42
N THR A 105 -21.43 0.93 7.15
CA THR A 105 -20.90 2.25 6.80
C THR A 105 -21.33 2.73 5.41
N PHE A 106 -21.71 1.81 4.51
CA PHE A 106 -22.19 2.15 3.17
C PHE A 106 -23.67 2.55 3.15
N SER A 107 -24.46 2.19 4.18
CA SER A 107 -25.91 2.46 4.23
C SER A 107 -26.27 3.95 4.15
N ASN A 108 -25.37 4.84 4.57
CA ASN A 108 -25.59 6.30 4.58
C ASN A 108 -24.72 7.04 3.54
N ALA A 109 -24.00 6.30 2.69
CA ALA A 109 -23.14 6.87 1.66
C ALA A 109 -23.94 7.13 0.37
N ASN A 110 -23.58 8.18 -0.37
CA ASN A 110 -24.25 8.51 -1.62
C ASN A 110 -23.66 7.67 -2.77
N TRP A 111 -23.83 6.35 -2.65
CA TRP A 111 -23.25 5.36 -3.56
C TRP A 111 -24.15 5.20 -4.79
N THR A 112 -23.61 5.52 -5.96
CA THR A 112 -24.38 5.54 -7.21
C THR A 112 -24.13 4.28 -8.05
N GLU A 113 -24.92 4.08 -9.09
CA GLU A 113 -24.73 2.98 -10.06
C GLU A 113 -23.35 3.00 -10.75
N ASN A 114 -22.69 4.16 -10.81
CA ASN A 114 -21.35 4.33 -11.37
C ASN A 114 -20.23 4.05 -10.35
N SER A 115 -20.56 3.74 -9.10
CA SER A 115 -19.60 3.49 -8.02
C SER A 115 -19.18 2.01 -7.97
N PRO A 116 -17.97 1.68 -7.45
CA PRO A 116 -17.51 0.30 -7.33
C PRO A 116 -18.46 -0.58 -6.50
N SER A 117 -18.46 -1.90 -6.73
CA SER A 117 -19.28 -2.84 -5.95
C SER A 117 -19.00 -2.72 -4.44
N ILE A 118 -20.05 -2.41 -3.67
CA ILE A 118 -20.00 -2.33 -2.20
C ILE A 118 -19.53 -3.67 -1.62
N GLU A 119 -20.05 -4.78 -2.14
CA GLU A 119 -19.65 -6.12 -1.70
C GLU A 119 -18.14 -6.34 -1.91
N SER A 120 -17.62 -5.93 -3.07
CA SER A 120 -16.19 -6.06 -3.36
C SER A 120 -15.34 -5.21 -2.43
N LEU A 121 -15.76 -3.98 -2.13
CA LEU A 121 -15.06 -3.09 -1.20
C LEU A 121 -15.05 -3.65 0.23
N VAL A 122 -16.21 -4.07 0.74
CA VAL A 122 -16.36 -4.66 2.06
C VAL A 122 -15.50 -5.93 2.21
N ARG A 123 -15.51 -6.81 1.20
CA ARG A 123 -14.69 -8.04 1.19
C ARG A 123 -13.21 -7.74 1.10
N ALA A 124 -12.82 -6.66 0.42
CA ALA A 124 -11.45 -6.18 0.34
C ALA A 124 -11.00 -5.39 1.58
N GLY A 125 -11.86 -5.23 2.60
CA GLY A 125 -11.51 -4.58 3.85
C GLY A 125 -11.79 -3.08 3.89
N PHE A 126 -12.54 -2.53 2.93
CA PHE A 126 -12.85 -1.10 2.90
C PHE A 126 -14.17 -0.77 3.60
N PHE A 127 -14.21 0.40 4.24
CA PHE A 127 -15.38 0.98 4.90
C PHE A 127 -15.41 2.50 4.69
N VAL A 128 -16.57 3.13 4.83
CA VAL A 128 -16.71 4.59 4.69
C VAL A 128 -16.30 5.28 6.00
N ALA A 129 -15.32 6.18 5.92
CA ALA A 129 -14.85 6.99 7.03
C ALA A 129 -14.86 8.49 6.63
N GLY A 130 -15.82 9.26 7.14
CA GLY A 130 -15.87 10.71 6.89
C GLY A 130 -16.67 11.13 5.65
N ILE A 131 -16.09 12.00 4.81
CA ILE A 131 -16.77 12.68 3.68
C ILE A 131 -17.47 11.65 2.80
N LYS A 132 -18.74 11.93 2.47
CA LYS A 132 -19.59 11.08 1.63
C LYS A 132 -18.82 10.74 0.35
N ASN A 133 -18.55 9.45 0.14
CA ASN A 133 -17.89 8.81 -1.03
C ASN A 133 -16.40 8.47 -0.89
N SER A 134 -15.77 8.68 0.29
CA SER A 134 -14.42 8.16 0.56
C SER A 134 -14.46 6.84 1.33
N VAL A 135 -13.57 5.90 0.99
CA VAL A 135 -13.41 4.63 1.71
C VAL A 135 -11.98 4.46 2.23
N THR A 136 -11.84 3.82 3.38
CA THR A 136 -10.60 3.53 4.10
C THR A 136 -10.54 2.04 4.43
N CYS A 137 -9.34 1.45 4.47
CA CYS A 137 -9.16 0.05 4.87
C CYS A 137 -9.18 -0.09 6.40
N PHE A 138 -9.70 -1.21 6.92
CA PHE A 138 -9.71 -1.48 8.36
C PHE A 138 -8.33 -1.69 8.97
#